data_AF-M5ZXP7-F1
#
_entry.id   AF-M5ZXP7-F1
#
_cell.length_a   1.000
_cell.length_b   1.000
_cell.length_c   1.000
_cell.angle_alpha   90.00
_cell.angle_beta   90.00
_cell.angle_gamma   90.00
#
_symmetry.space_group_name_H-M   'P 1'
#
loop_
_entity.id
_entity.type
_entity.pdbx_description
1 polymer ?
#
loop_
_entity_poly.entity_id
_entity_poly.type
_entity_poly.pdbx_seq_one_letter_code
_entity_poly.pdbx_strand_id
1 'polypeptide(L)'
;MGRHISDFSIYFASDRNMILTVLRSPKILEKLLQAGLDPNRIYGFKKNLLVNGRWIDGIEEDTFLILCLEDSNEASINSLQLLLKYGAKTDLAVKRYSLGKESLYSPHTALENPYYDFSRKRKIFTEWMKRRP
;
A
#
# COMPACT_ATOMS: atom_id res chain seq x y z
N MET A 1 7.43 -16.19 25.30
CA MET A 1 6.22 -15.82 24.53
C MET A 1 6.65 -15.04 23.30
N GLY A 2 6.48 -15.56 22.08
CA GLY A 2 6.99 -14.84 20.90
C GLY A 2 6.90 -15.57 19.55
N ARG A 3 5.82 -16.32 19.28
CA ARG A 3 5.65 -17.07 18.02
C ARG A 3 4.28 -16.93 17.35
N HIS A 4 3.44 -15.97 17.77
CA HIS A 4 2.10 -15.77 17.18
C HIS A 4 1.96 -14.48 16.34
N ILE A 5 2.95 -13.58 16.37
CA ILE A 5 2.89 -12.29 15.64
C ILE A 5 3.27 -12.48 14.15
N SER A 6 3.86 -13.62 13.77
CA SER A 6 4.45 -13.87 12.45
C SER A 6 3.49 -14.28 11.33
N ASP A 7 2.23 -14.62 11.62
CA ASP A 7 1.37 -15.29 10.62
C ASP A 7 0.36 -14.37 9.91
N PHE A 8 0.03 -13.18 10.45
CA PHE A 8 -0.93 -12.29 9.78
C PHE A 8 -0.48 -11.85 8.39
N SER A 9 0.83 -11.66 8.20
CA SER A 9 1.43 -11.30 6.91
C SER A 9 1.33 -12.40 5.86
N ILE A 10 1.19 -13.67 6.26
CA ILE A 10 1.08 -14.81 5.34
C ILE A 10 -0.31 -14.82 4.68
N TYR A 11 -1.36 -14.39 5.39
CA TYR A 11 -2.72 -14.34 4.81
C TYR A 11 -2.84 -13.37 3.63
N PHE A 12 -2.00 -12.33 3.59
CA PHE A 12 -1.95 -11.37 2.49
C PHE A 12 -0.94 -11.75 1.41
N ALA A 13 -0.16 -12.82 1.60
CA ALA A 13 0.89 -13.21 0.69
C ALA A 13 0.28 -13.58 -0.67
N SER A 14 0.43 -12.66 -1.63
CA SER A 14 0.07 -12.78 -3.04
C SER A 14 -1.38 -12.47 -3.45
N ASP A 15 -2.27 -12.00 -2.56
CA ASP A 15 -3.62 -11.55 -2.96
C ASP A 15 -3.84 -10.04 -2.73
N ARG A 16 -3.72 -9.28 -3.82
CA ARG A 16 -3.95 -7.82 -3.83
C ARG A 16 -5.40 -7.48 -3.47
N ASN A 17 -6.37 -8.30 -3.86
CA ASN A 17 -7.80 -8.04 -3.58
C ASN A 17 -8.12 -8.22 -2.10
N MET A 18 -7.47 -9.17 -1.42
CA MET A 18 -7.62 -9.34 0.02
C MET A 18 -7.10 -8.12 0.78
N ILE A 19 -5.95 -7.57 0.38
CA ILE A 19 -5.43 -6.32 0.95
C ILE A 19 -6.41 -5.15 0.73
N LEU A 20 -6.92 -4.97 -0.49
CA LEU A 20 -7.90 -3.93 -0.78
C LEU A 20 -9.19 -4.10 0.02
N THR A 21 -9.65 -5.33 0.22
CA THR A 21 -10.82 -5.64 1.07
C THR A 21 -10.60 -5.20 2.52
N VAL A 22 -9.41 -5.44 3.06
CA VAL A 22 -9.04 -5.00 4.41
C VAL A 22 -8.92 -3.48 4.48
N LEU A 23 -8.30 -2.84 3.48
CA LEU A 23 -8.20 -1.38 3.39
C LEU A 23 -9.56 -0.71 3.27
N ARG A 24 -10.56 -1.37 2.68
CA ARG A 24 -11.95 -0.90 2.62
C ARG A 24 -12.75 -1.22 3.88
N SER A 25 -12.14 -1.87 4.87
CA SER A 25 -12.74 -2.26 6.14
C SER A 25 -11.93 -1.70 7.33
N PRO A 26 -12.01 -0.38 7.62
CA PRO A 26 -11.16 0.27 8.64
C PRO A 26 -11.17 -0.41 10.01
N LYS A 27 -12.33 -0.92 10.44
CA LYS A 27 -12.46 -1.65 11.71
C LYS A 27 -11.66 -2.95 11.74
N ILE A 28 -11.58 -3.65 10.61
CA ILE A 28 -10.79 -4.89 10.48
C ILE A 28 -9.31 -4.52 10.45
N LEU A 29 -8.93 -3.53 9.63
CA LEU A 29 -7.56 -3.05 9.54
C LEU A 29 -7.02 -2.62 10.92
N GLU A 30 -7.80 -1.84 11.69
CA GLU A 30 -7.37 -1.39 13.02
C GLU A 30 -7.12 -2.57 13.97
N LYS A 31 -8.00 -3.58 14.00
CA LYS A 31 -7.79 -4.79 14.80
C LYS A 31 -6.52 -5.54 14.39
N LEU A 32 -6.25 -5.63 13.09
CA LEU A 32 -5.04 -6.29 12.60
C LEU A 32 -3.77 -5.52 12.98
N LEU A 33 -3.79 -4.19 12.85
CA LEU A 33 -2.68 -3.32 13.28
C LEU A 33 -2.42 -3.45 14.79
N GLN A 34 -3.49 -3.49 15.60
CA GLN A 34 -3.41 -3.74 17.05
C GLN A 34 -2.86 -5.14 17.38
N ALA A 35 -3.16 -6.14 16.54
CA ALA A 35 -2.66 -7.50 16.67
C ALA A 35 -1.21 -7.68 16.16
N GLY A 36 -0.57 -6.60 15.69
CA GLY A 36 0.84 -6.61 15.25
C GLY A 36 1.07 -6.73 13.74
N LEU A 37 0.04 -6.50 12.91
CA LEU A 37 0.24 -6.33 11.47
C LEU A 37 1.19 -5.15 11.21
N ASP A 38 2.28 -5.41 10.48
CA ASP A 38 3.23 -4.35 10.08
C ASP A 38 2.64 -3.49 8.95
N PRO A 39 2.35 -2.19 9.17
CA PRO A 39 1.83 -1.31 8.12
C PRO A 39 2.85 -1.01 7.01
N ASN A 40 4.14 -1.29 7.26
CA ASN A 40 5.24 -1.08 6.32
C ASN A 40 5.65 -2.34 5.57
N ARG A 41 4.87 -3.42 5.69
CA ARG A 41 5.15 -4.66 4.98
C ARG A 41 5.13 -4.43 3.47
N ILE A 42 6.18 -4.92 2.81
CA ILE A 42 6.27 -5.00 1.35
C ILE A 42 5.69 -6.34 0.90
N TYR A 43 4.77 -6.29 -0.06
CA TYR A 43 4.08 -7.43 -0.65
C TYR A 43 4.48 -7.57 -2.12
N GLY A 44 4.92 -8.76 -2.52
CA GLY A 44 5.21 -9.08 -3.92
C GLY A 44 4.00 -9.71 -4.62
N PHE A 45 3.66 -9.19 -5.79
CA PHE A 45 2.59 -9.68 -6.66
C PHE A 45 3.15 -10.06 -8.02
N LYS A 46 2.79 -11.25 -8.50
CA LYS A 46 3.15 -11.66 -9.87
C LYS A 46 2.48 -10.74 -10.88
N LYS A 47 3.25 -10.33 -11.89
CA LYS A 47 2.75 -9.53 -13.01
C LYS A 47 3.44 -9.96 -14.30
N ASN A 48 2.66 -10.02 -15.38
CA ASN A 48 3.22 -10.19 -16.71
C ASN A 48 3.78 -8.84 -17.18
N LEU A 49 5.08 -8.81 -17.49
CA LEU A 49 5.78 -7.60 -17.93
C LEU A 49 6.05 -7.70 -19.43
N LEU A 50 5.74 -6.63 -20.16
CA LEU A 50 6.13 -6.51 -21.57
C LEU A 50 7.49 -5.80 -21.66
N VAL A 51 8.54 -6.57 -21.99
CA VAL A 51 9.90 -6.07 -22.16
C VAL A 51 10.36 -6.37 -23.58
N ASN A 52 10.69 -5.35 -24.36
CA ASN A 52 11.16 -5.49 -25.75
C ASN A 52 10.24 -6.38 -26.61
N GLY A 53 8.92 -6.26 -26.43
CA GLY A 53 7.92 -7.05 -27.16
C GLY A 53 7.76 -8.50 -26.69
N ARG A 54 8.43 -8.91 -25.61
CA ARG A 54 8.28 -10.24 -25.00
C ARG A 54 7.64 -10.13 -23.62
N TRP A 55 6.71 -11.05 -23.35
CA TRP A 55 6.12 -11.21 -22.02
C TRP A 55 7.05 -12.03 -21.13
N ILE A 56 7.36 -11.50 -19.94
CA ILE A 56 8.14 -12.19 -18.91
C ILE A 56 7.39 -12.13 -17.58
N ASP A 57 7.64 -13.13 -16.73
CA ASP A 57 7.16 -13.11 -15.34
C ASP A 57 7.97 -12.10 -14.53
N GLY A 58 7.29 -11.17 -13.88
CA GLY A 58 7.87 -10.20 -12.96
C GLY A 58 7.13 -10.19 -11.62
N ILE A 59 7.73 -9.51 -10.65
CA ILE A 59 7.14 -9.30 -9.32
C ILE A 59 7.07 -7.79 -9.08
N GLU A 60 5.86 -7.25 -8.94
CA GLU A 60 5.68 -5.89 -8.43
C GLU A 60 5.53 -5.91 -6.93
N GLU A 61 6.17 -4.96 -6.29
CA GLU A 61 6.08 -4.72 -4.86
C GLU A 61 5.05 -3.65 -4.55
N ASP A 62 4.42 -3.79 -3.40
CA ASP A 62 3.42 -2.85 -2.91
C ASP A 62 3.37 -2.81 -1.38
N THR A 63 2.82 -1.73 -0.84
CA THR A 63 2.57 -1.59 0.61
C THR A 63 1.09 -1.28 0.85
N PHE A 64 0.63 -1.48 2.10
CA PHE A 64 -0.71 -1.03 2.48
C PHE A 64 -0.92 0.46 2.18
N LEU A 65 0.07 1.30 2.45
CA LEU A 65 -0.05 2.74 2.24
C LEU A 65 -0.21 3.09 0.76
N ILE A 66 0.62 2.54 -0.13
CA ILE A 66 0.53 2.83 -1.57
C ILE A 66 -0.81 2.36 -2.12
N LEU A 67 -1.21 1.11 -1.84
CA LEU A 67 -2.50 0.57 -2.26
C LEU A 67 -3.67 1.38 -1.68
N CYS A 68 -3.56 1.84 -0.43
CA CYS A 68 -4.56 2.69 0.19
C CYS A 68 -4.63 4.07 -0.45
N LEU A 69 -3.56 4.62 -1.01
CA LEU A 69 -3.59 5.91 -1.69
C LEU A 69 -4.21 5.78 -3.09
N GLU A 70 -3.94 4.68 -3.79
CA GLU A 70 -4.49 4.40 -5.13
C GLU A 70 -5.94 3.93 -5.14
N ASP A 71 -6.46 3.38 -4.04
CA ASP A 71 -7.85 2.93 -3.98
C ASP A 71 -8.82 4.11 -4.07
N SER A 72 -9.79 4.12 -4.98
CA SER A 72 -10.75 5.23 -5.08
C SER A 72 -11.90 5.13 -4.07
N ASN A 73 -12.00 4.04 -3.31
CA ASN A 73 -13.10 3.82 -2.38
C ASN A 73 -13.01 4.73 -1.14
N GLU A 74 -14.07 5.47 -0.82
CA GLU A 74 -14.15 6.37 0.34
C GLU A 74 -13.84 5.68 1.67
N ALA A 75 -14.19 4.39 1.84
CA ALA A 75 -13.92 3.66 3.08
C ALA A 75 -12.42 3.58 3.40
N SER A 76 -11.57 3.59 2.37
CA SER A 76 -10.12 3.57 2.53
C SER A 76 -9.53 4.90 3.05
N ILE A 77 -10.29 5.99 3.07
CA ILE A 77 -9.84 7.26 3.67
C ILE A 77 -9.61 7.12 5.18
N ASN A 78 -10.51 6.41 5.88
CA ASN A 78 -10.32 6.12 7.30
C ASN A 78 -9.13 5.18 7.53
N SER A 79 -8.92 4.24 6.61
CA SER A 79 -7.75 3.35 6.64
C SER A 79 -6.44 4.10 6.43
N LEU A 80 -6.41 5.15 5.60
CA LEU A 80 -5.23 6.01 5.46
C LEU A 80 -4.84 6.64 6.81
N GLN A 81 -5.82 7.20 7.55
CA GLN A 81 -5.55 7.78 8.86
C GLN A 81 -5.04 6.74 9.86
N LEU A 82 -5.60 5.53 9.84
CA LEU A 82 -5.14 4.42 10.66
C LEU A 82 -3.69 4.01 10.32
N LEU A 83 -3.38 3.78 9.04
CA LEU A 83 -2.03 3.42 8.62
C LEU A 83 -1.00 4.46 9.07
N LEU A 84 -1.31 5.75 8.89
CA LEU A 84 -0.45 6.85 9.34
C LEU A 84 -0.28 6.85 10.88
N LYS A 85 -1.37 6.71 11.64
CA LYS A 85 -1.38 6.62 13.11
C LYS A 85 -0.52 5.46 13.63
N TYR A 86 -0.55 4.31 12.96
CA TYR A 86 0.21 3.11 13.34
C TYR A 86 1.63 3.08 12.73
N GLY A 87 2.10 4.18 12.13
CA GLY A 87 3.51 4.32 11.74
C GLY A 87 3.85 3.88 10.32
N ALA A 88 2.88 3.91 9.39
CA ALA A 88 3.20 3.80 7.97
C ALA A 88 4.20 4.90 7.56
N LYS A 89 5.21 4.50 6.80
CA LYS A 89 6.30 5.33 6.29
C LYS A 89 5.85 6.01 4.99
N THR A 90 5.82 7.33 5.00
CA THR A 90 5.36 8.17 3.88
C THR A 90 6.37 8.26 2.74
N ASP A 91 7.58 7.79 2.97
CA ASP A 91 8.73 7.78 2.06
C ASP A 91 9.13 6.35 1.61
N LEU A 92 8.44 5.31 2.08
CA LEU A 92 8.74 3.93 1.72
C LEU A 92 8.34 3.63 0.28
N ALA A 93 9.33 3.70 -0.62
CA ALA A 93 9.19 3.33 -2.02
C ALA A 93 9.34 1.81 -2.22
N VAL A 94 8.72 1.29 -3.28
CA VAL A 94 8.72 -0.12 -3.67
C VAL A 94 9.10 -0.29 -5.14
N LYS A 95 9.56 -1.47 -5.52
CA LYS A 95 9.88 -1.76 -6.92
C LYS A 95 8.61 -2.07 -7.72
N ARG A 96 8.34 -1.27 -8.75
CA ARG A 96 7.30 -1.57 -9.74
C ARG A 96 7.88 -1.53 -11.15
N TYR A 97 7.10 -1.99 -12.12
CA TYR A 97 7.51 -2.00 -13.52
C TYR A 97 6.58 -1.15 -14.36
N SER A 98 7.17 -0.26 -15.16
CA SER A 98 6.46 0.52 -16.16
C SER A 98 7.24 0.49 -17.47
N LEU A 99 6.55 0.22 -18.58
CA LEU A 99 7.14 0.15 -19.93
C LEU A 99 8.39 -0.75 -20.00
N GLY A 100 8.36 -1.88 -19.27
CA GLY A 100 9.45 -2.85 -19.23
C GLY A 100 10.70 -2.41 -18.45
N LYS A 101 10.62 -1.31 -17.68
CA LYS A 101 11.69 -0.82 -16.82
C LYS A 101 11.26 -0.86 -15.36
N GLU A 102 12.17 -1.29 -14.49
CA GLU A 102 12.02 -1.19 -13.04
C GLU A 102 12.11 0.29 -12.64
N SER A 103 11.21 0.72 -11.76
CA SER A 103 11.26 2.03 -11.12
C SER A 103 10.87 1.93 -9.65
N LEU A 104 11.37 2.88 -8.86
CA LEU A 104 10.91 3.07 -7.49
C LEU A 104 9.60 3.84 -7.51
N TYR A 105 8.55 3.22 -6.97
CA TYR A 105 7.22 3.80 -6.85
C TYR A 105 6.98 4.20 -5.40
N SER A 106 6.67 5.47 -5.16
CA SER A 106 6.53 6.03 -3.82
C SER A 106 5.08 6.38 -3.48
N PRO A 107 4.72 6.53 -2.19
CA PRO A 107 3.41 7.06 -1.78
C PRO A 107 3.08 8.43 -2.40
N HIS A 108 4.09 9.26 -2.67
CA HIS A 108 3.89 10.55 -3.35
C HIS A 108 3.43 10.36 -4.79
N THR A 109 4.07 9.44 -5.51
CA THR A 109 3.72 9.10 -6.89
C THR A 109 2.30 8.56 -7.01
N ALA A 110 1.83 7.79 -6.01
CA ALA A 110 0.45 7.30 -5.94
C ALA A 110 -0.59 8.44 -5.94
N LEU A 111 -0.27 9.56 -5.31
CA LEU A 111 -1.15 10.74 -5.20
C LEU A 111 -1.17 11.62 -6.46
N GLU A 112 -0.22 11.45 -7.37
CA GLU A 112 -0.09 12.25 -8.60
C GLU A 112 -0.90 11.68 -9.78
N ASN A 113 -1.55 10.53 -9.59
CA ASN A 113 -2.34 9.89 -10.64
C ASN A 113 -3.50 10.81 -11.09
N PRO A 114 -3.56 11.22 -12.38
CA PRO A 114 -4.52 12.22 -12.86
C PRO A 114 -5.93 11.66 -13.10
N TYR A 115 -6.11 10.35 -13.06
CA TYR A 115 -7.37 9.70 -13.46
C TYR A 115 -8.41 9.62 -12.35
N TYR A 116 -8.05 9.91 -11.09
CA TYR A 116 -8.95 9.82 -9.94
C TYR A 116 -8.82 11.03 -9.01
N ASP A 117 -9.94 11.47 -8.45
CA ASP A 117 -9.93 12.54 -7.43
C ASP A 117 -9.46 11.98 -6.07
N PHE A 118 -8.17 12.10 -5.82
CA PHE A 118 -7.56 11.77 -4.53
C PHE A 118 -7.39 12.99 -3.61
N SER A 119 -8.12 14.09 -3.84
CA SER A 119 -7.95 15.37 -3.12
C SER A 119 -8.00 15.22 -1.59
N ARG A 120 -8.94 14.43 -1.07
CA ARG A 120 -9.08 14.16 0.37
C ARG A 120 -7.87 13.42 0.95
N LYS A 121 -7.43 12.35 0.28
CA LYS A 121 -6.26 11.58 0.70
C LYS A 121 -4.98 12.39 0.60
N ARG A 122 -4.82 13.17 -0.47
CA ARG A 122 -3.73 14.11 -0.64
C ARG A 122 -3.69 15.12 0.51
N LYS A 123 -4.83 15.71 0.86
CA LYS A 123 -4.93 16.63 2.00
C LYS A 123 -4.51 15.96 3.32
N ILE A 124 -5.05 14.78 3.63
CA ILE A 124 -4.70 14.05 4.86
C ILE A 124 -3.20 13.72 4.90
N PHE A 125 -2.67 13.19 3.81
CA PHE A 125 -1.28 12.79 3.69
C PHE A 125 -0.32 13.97 3.84
N THR A 126 -0.56 15.07 3.11
CA THR A 126 0.25 16.28 3.19
C THR A 126 0.18 16.92 4.57
N GLU A 127 -1.00 17.01 5.18
CA GLU A 127 -1.13 17.56 6.54
C GLU A 127 -0.44 16.68 7.59
N TRP A 128 -0.45 15.35 7.42
CA TRP A 128 0.29 14.45 8.30
C TRP A 128 1.81 14.67 8.19
N MET A 129 2.33 14.80 6.98
CA MET A 129 3.77 15.03 6.77
C MET A 129 4.24 16.38 7.35
N LYS A 130 3.43 17.44 7.23
CA LYS A 130 3.75 18.76 7.84
C LYS A 130 3.85 18.71 9.37
N ARG A 131 3.16 17.76 10.01
CA ARG A 131 3.09 17.63 11.47
C ARG A 131 4.20 16.75 12.04
N ARG A 132 4.99 16.07 11.19
CA ARG A 132 6.16 15.33 11.65
C ARG A 132 7.32 16.32 11.83
N PRO A 133 7.93 16.38 13.02
CA PRO A 133 9.09 17.24 13.28
C PRO A 133 10.33 16.81 12.48
#